data_AF-A0A3B0XKW1-F1
#
_entry.id   AF-A0A3B0XKW1-F1
#
_cell.length_a   1.000
_cell.length_b   1.000
_cell.length_c   1.000
_cell.angle_alpha   90.00
_cell.angle_beta   90.00
_cell.angle_gamma   90.00
#
_symmetry.space_group_name_H-M   'P 1'
#
loop_
_entity.id
_entity.type
_entity.pdbx_description
1 polymer ?
#
loop_
_entity_poly.entity_id
_entity_poly.type
_entity_poly.pdbx_seq_one_letter_code
_entity_poly.pdbx_strand_id
1 'polypeptide(L)'
;MKKQLTLLLLTFLASLILGCGDDSSFSPGGGISSSNIISKVKFTIASDNLNPEFIKVTYLPGTPPTTIDTIDSFTVGGALVISAFGADRFGAKTSGNNITFVSNYGSIESSCTLDIDGSCSSTLTSLGDLPPISTASIAGTTTEIIAANIVIYTLGEESFFDANGNGFFDDGDIFNTATDDTDEPYLDNNNNNTFDAGTDEPIDIDGNGAYTPADGLYSGSNCQHSSLCSPSPSIIIWDDVQIDLITAGGG
;
A
#
# COMPACT_ATOMS: atom_id res chain seq x y z
N MET A 1 -24.46 73.12 -61.87
CA MET A 1 -24.26 71.70 -62.25
C MET A 1 -22.79 71.34 -62.10
N LYS A 2 -22.43 70.62 -61.02
CA LYS A 2 -21.22 69.80 -60.88
C LYS A 2 -21.38 69.02 -59.57
N LYS A 3 -21.79 67.75 -59.68
CA LYS A 3 -21.88 66.81 -58.56
C LYS A 3 -20.45 66.47 -58.14
N GLN A 4 -20.07 66.76 -56.89
CA GLN A 4 -18.90 66.15 -56.28
C GLN A 4 -19.30 64.88 -55.55
N LEU A 5 -18.54 63.84 -55.83
CA LEU A 5 -18.68 62.45 -55.44
C LEU A 5 -17.96 62.29 -54.10
N THR A 6 -18.71 62.13 -53.00
CA THR A 6 -18.13 61.86 -51.68
C THR A 6 -18.00 60.36 -51.48
N LEU A 7 -16.76 59.88 -51.53
CA LEU A 7 -16.32 58.54 -51.21
C LEU A 7 -16.35 58.36 -49.68
N LEU A 8 -17.31 57.61 -49.15
CA LEU A 8 -17.37 57.31 -47.71
C LEU A 8 -16.70 55.96 -47.43
N LEU A 9 -15.64 56.05 -46.62
CA LEU A 9 -14.73 55.00 -46.22
C LEU A 9 -15.43 53.97 -45.31
N LEU A 10 -15.31 52.68 -45.65
CA LEU A 10 -15.77 51.57 -44.83
C LEU A 10 -14.82 51.41 -43.62
N THR A 11 -15.27 51.79 -42.43
CA THR A 11 -14.54 51.54 -41.17
C THR A 11 -14.75 50.08 -40.74
N PHE A 12 -13.64 49.33 -40.68
CA PHE A 12 -13.56 47.99 -40.10
C PHE A 12 -13.91 48.03 -38.60
N LEU A 13 -14.90 47.23 -38.20
CA LEU A 13 -15.29 47.01 -36.81
C LEU A 13 -14.29 46.02 -36.19
N ALA A 14 -13.31 46.52 -35.44
CA ALA A 14 -12.44 45.68 -34.60
C ALA A 14 -13.19 45.35 -33.32
N SER A 15 -13.56 44.08 -33.16
CA SER A 15 -14.17 43.52 -31.96
C SER A 15 -13.25 43.69 -30.76
N LEU A 16 -13.71 44.41 -29.73
CA LEU A 16 -13.16 44.29 -28.38
C LEU A 16 -13.60 42.93 -27.83
N ILE A 17 -12.68 41.97 -27.81
CA ILE A 17 -12.76 40.83 -26.90
C ILE A 17 -12.29 41.36 -25.55
N LEU A 18 -13.20 41.43 -24.58
CA LEU A 18 -12.83 41.58 -23.17
C LEU A 18 -11.94 40.39 -22.81
N GLY A 19 -10.66 40.64 -22.55
CA GLY A 19 -9.78 39.67 -21.93
C GLY A 19 -10.22 39.44 -20.49
N CYS A 20 -10.58 38.19 -20.17
CA CYS A 20 -10.49 37.72 -18.80
C CYS A 20 -9.01 37.81 -18.37
N GLY A 21 -8.74 38.60 -17.35
CA GLY A 21 -7.46 38.58 -16.67
C GLY A 21 -7.44 37.39 -15.72
N ASP A 22 -6.99 36.25 -16.22
CA ASP A 22 -6.71 35.06 -15.41
C ASP A 22 -5.19 34.91 -15.27
N ASP A 23 -4.57 35.86 -14.55
CA ASP A 23 -3.16 35.74 -14.12
C ASP A 23 -3.09 35.42 -12.62
N SER A 24 -3.78 34.37 -12.20
CA SER A 24 -3.22 33.51 -11.17
C SER A 24 -2.67 32.30 -11.90
N SER A 25 -1.38 32.36 -12.25
CA SER A 25 -0.62 31.18 -12.61
C SER A 25 -0.72 30.21 -11.43
N PHE A 26 -1.69 29.30 -11.48
CA PHE A 26 -1.63 28.06 -10.73
C PHE A 26 -0.46 27.31 -11.36
N SER A 27 0.73 27.54 -10.83
CA SER A 27 1.78 26.55 -10.92
C SER A 27 1.31 25.45 -9.98
N PRO A 28 0.88 24.27 -10.46
CA PRO A 28 0.78 23.15 -9.56
C PRO A 28 2.18 23.03 -8.96
N GLY A 29 2.31 23.23 -7.66
CA GLY A 29 3.53 22.95 -6.90
C GLY A 29 3.84 21.46 -6.86
N GLY A 30 3.49 20.70 -7.90
CA GLY A 30 3.89 19.32 -8.10
C GLY A 30 5.37 19.32 -8.47
N GLY A 31 6.21 19.56 -7.47
CA GLY A 31 7.63 19.34 -7.57
C GLY A 31 7.87 17.91 -8.03
N ILE A 32 8.45 17.78 -9.22
CA ILE A 32 9.13 16.57 -9.71
C ILE A 32 10.36 16.20 -8.86
N SER A 33 10.39 16.60 -7.60
CA SER A 33 11.49 16.34 -6.69
C SER A 33 11.31 14.96 -6.10
N SER A 34 11.95 13.96 -6.70
CA SER A 34 11.98 12.65 -6.07
C SER A 34 12.84 12.70 -4.82
N SER A 35 12.25 12.55 -3.64
CA SER A 35 13.01 12.35 -2.41
C SER A 35 13.73 11.00 -2.41
N ASN A 36 13.30 10.07 -3.30
CA ASN A 36 13.65 8.65 -3.27
C ASN A 36 13.37 8.00 -1.90
N ILE A 37 12.47 8.62 -1.12
CA ILE A 37 11.92 8.11 0.12
C ILE A 37 10.50 7.65 -0.22
N ILE A 38 10.21 6.39 0.09
CA ILE A 38 8.89 5.81 -0.19
C ILE A 38 7.89 6.40 0.80
N SER A 39 6.75 6.87 0.32
CA SER A 39 5.64 7.32 1.17
C SER A 39 4.69 6.18 1.46
N LYS A 40 4.21 6.06 2.71
CA LYS A 40 3.22 5.07 3.15
C LYS A 40 2.06 4.89 2.19
N VAL A 41 1.38 5.98 1.81
CA VAL A 41 0.21 5.95 0.91
C VAL A 41 0.54 5.55 -0.54
N LYS A 42 1.82 5.38 -0.86
CA LYS A 42 2.38 5.01 -2.17
C LYS A 42 3.24 3.76 -2.10
N PHE A 43 3.19 3.04 -0.98
CA PHE A 43 3.75 1.72 -0.82
C PHE A 43 2.62 0.71 -0.90
N THR A 44 2.75 -0.32 -1.73
CA THR A 44 1.72 -1.33 -1.85
C THR A 44 2.28 -2.70 -2.20
N ILE A 45 1.61 -3.73 -1.71
CA ILE A 45 1.82 -5.12 -2.10
C ILE A 45 0.77 -5.58 -3.13
N ALA A 46 1.19 -6.44 -4.05
CA ALA A 46 0.28 -7.18 -4.91
C ALA A 46 0.73 -8.64 -5.07
N SER A 47 -0.24 -9.52 -5.26
CA SER A 47 -0.02 -10.91 -5.64
C SER A 47 -0.68 -11.16 -7.00
N ASP A 48 -0.03 -11.95 -7.85
CA ASP A 48 -0.61 -12.36 -9.14
C ASP A 48 -1.82 -13.28 -8.97
N ASN A 49 -1.94 -13.95 -7.81
CA ASN A 49 -3.06 -14.80 -7.47
C ASN A 49 -3.31 -14.82 -5.96
N LEU A 50 -4.49 -14.35 -5.53
CA LEU A 50 -4.90 -14.39 -4.12
C LEU A 50 -5.42 -15.76 -3.67
N ASN A 51 -5.71 -16.67 -4.63
CA ASN A 51 -6.19 -18.02 -4.38
C ASN A 51 -5.36 -19.05 -5.17
N PRO A 52 -4.04 -19.18 -4.91
CA PRO A 52 -3.21 -20.19 -5.55
C PRO A 52 -3.68 -21.60 -5.16
N GLU A 53 -3.53 -22.55 -6.07
CA GLU A 53 -3.78 -23.98 -5.78
C GLU A 53 -2.59 -24.57 -4.99
N PHE A 54 -2.27 -23.97 -3.84
CA PHE A 54 -1.21 -24.43 -2.95
C PHE A 54 -1.63 -25.68 -2.19
N ILE A 55 -2.91 -25.77 -1.82
CA ILE A 55 -3.47 -26.91 -1.10
C ILE A 55 -4.62 -27.46 -1.92
N LYS A 56 -4.39 -28.64 -2.48
CA LYS A 56 -5.48 -29.43 -3.04
C LYS A 56 -6.11 -30.28 -1.95
N VAL A 57 -7.37 -30.01 -1.64
CA VAL A 57 -8.15 -30.75 -0.65
C VAL A 57 -8.88 -31.92 -1.30
N THR A 58 -8.72 -33.12 -0.74
CA THR A 58 -9.58 -34.28 -1.05
C THR A 58 -10.57 -34.47 0.09
N TYR A 59 -11.87 -34.46 -0.21
CA TYR A 59 -12.91 -34.68 0.80
C TYR A 59 -13.24 -36.16 0.96
N LEU A 60 -13.68 -36.55 2.16
CA LEU A 60 -14.19 -37.89 2.44
C LEU A 60 -15.36 -38.23 1.50
N PRO A 61 -15.47 -39.49 1.04
CA PRO A 61 -16.56 -39.89 0.16
C PRO A 61 -17.94 -39.70 0.83
N GLY A 62 -18.83 -38.97 0.16
CA GLY A 62 -20.23 -38.82 0.59
C GLY A 62 -20.51 -37.70 1.59
N THR A 63 -19.50 -36.91 1.97
CA THR A 63 -19.68 -35.69 2.77
C THR A 63 -19.71 -34.44 1.89
N PRO A 64 -20.67 -33.51 2.09
CA PRO A 64 -20.65 -32.22 1.42
C PRO A 64 -19.36 -31.45 1.75
N PRO A 65 -18.77 -30.72 0.78
CA PRO A 65 -17.56 -29.92 0.99
C PRO A 65 -17.90 -28.64 1.76
N THR A 66 -18.31 -28.76 3.02
CA THR A 66 -18.82 -27.64 3.83
C THR A 66 -18.09 -27.45 5.16
N THR A 67 -17.21 -28.38 5.57
CA THR A 67 -16.47 -28.30 6.84
C THR A 67 -15.07 -28.91 6.72
N ILE A 68 -14.06 -28.30 7.34
CA ILE A 68 -12.66 -28.82 7.40
C ILE A 68 -12.59 -30.24 7.99
N ASP A 69 -13.54 -30.61 8.85
CA ASP A 69 -13.69 -31.98 9.39
C ASP A 69 -13.91 -33.09 8.34
N THR A 70 -14.10 -32.73 7.07
CA THR A 70 -14.32 -33.68 5.97
C THR A 70 -13.10 -33.86 5.06
N ILE A 71 -11.94 -33.31 5.44
CA ILE A 71 -10.70 -33.44 4.66
C ILE A 71 -10.07 -34.82 4.90
N ASP A 72 -9.90 -35.60 3.84
CA ASP A 72 -9.27 -36.92 3.83
C ASP A 72 -7.74 -36.81 3.64
N SER A 73 -7.31 -35.95 2.73
CA SER A 73 -5.88 -35.66 2.48
C SER A 73 -5.69 -34.32 1.78
N PHE A 74 -4.49 -33.77 1.89
CA PHE A 74 -4.06 -32.58 1.16
C PHE A 74 -2.79 -32.88 0.35
N THR A 75 -2.63 -32.23 -0.80
CA THR A 75 -1.33 -32.14 -1.49
C THR A 75 -0.88 -30.70 -1.47
N VAL A 76 0.37 -30.47 -1.09
CA VAL A 76 0.96 -29.14 -1.05
C VAL A 76 1.98 -28.96 -2.16
N GLY A 77 1.91 -27.84 -2.87
CA GLY A 77 2.92 -27.46 -3.84
C GLY A 77 2.52 -26.21 -4.61
N GLY A 78 3.51 -25.47 -5.10
CA GLY A 78 3.27 -24.26 -5.87
C GLY A 78 4.26 -23.16 -5.53
N ALA A 79 4.32 -22.18 -6.43
CA ALA A 79 5.05 -20.94 -6.25
C ALA A 79 4.10 -19.78 -6.57
N LEU A 80 4.18 -18.72 -5.77
CA LEU A 80 3.40 -17.51 -5.93
C LEU A 80 4.35 -16.32 -5.96
N VAL A 81 4.18 -15.43 -6.95
CA VAL A 81 4.94 -14.19 -7.03
C VAL A 81 4.21 -13.11 -6.23
N ILE A 82 4.95 -12.49 -5.33
CA ILE A 82 4.53 -11.33 -4.55
C ILE A 82 5.36 -10.15 -5.03
N SER A 83 4.69 -9.06 -5.37
CA SER A 83 5.31 -7.84 -5.88
C SER A 83 5.07 -6.68 -4.93
N ALA A 84 6.11 -5.91 -4.68
CA ALA A 84 6.07 -4.64 -3.96
C ALA A 84 6.21 -3.48 -4.94
N PHE A 85 5.50 -2.40 -4.67
CA PHE A 85 5.57 -1.15 -5.43
C PHE A 85 5.81 0.02 -4.48
N GLY A 86 6.72 0.91 -4.85
CA GLY A 86 7.10 2.07 -4.05
C GLY A 86 7.26 3.34 -4.87
N ALA A 87 6.53 4.38 -4.49
CA ALA A 87 6.72 5.74 -4.97
C ALA A 87 6.85 6.73 -3.79
N ASP A 88 7.40 7.90 -4.06
CA ASP A 88 7.44 8.98 -3.09
C ASP A 88 6.07 9.68 -2.98
N ARG A 89 5.96 10.64 -2.05
CA ARG A 89 4.74 11.41 -1.82
C ARG A 89 4.20 12.15 -3.05
N PHE A 90 5.07 12.49 -4.01
CA PHE A 90 4.68 13.18 -5.25
C PHE A 90 4.28 12.19 -6.36
N GLY A 91 4.35 10.89 -6.07
CA GLY A 91 4.02 9.81 -7.00
C GLY A 91 5.13 9.50 -7.99
N ALA A 92 6.35 10.01 -7.78
CA ALA A 92 7.49 9.57 -8.58
C ALA A 92 7.99 8.22 -8.05
N LYS A 93 8.22 7.29 -8.99
CA LYS A 93 8.75 5.96 -8.69
C LYS A 93 10.10 6.07 -7.99
N THR A 94 10.29 5.28 -6.94
CA THR A 94 11.55 5.19 -6.22
C THR A 94 12.39 4.02 -6.72
N SER A 95 13.70 4.01 -6.48
CA SER A 95 14.56 2.89 -6.87
C SER A 95 15.73 2.73 -5.90
N GLY A 96 16.23 1.50 -5.78
CA GLY A 96 17.35 1.18 -4.89
C GLY A 96 16.99 0.95 -3.43
N ASN A 97 15.72 1.17 -3.04
CA ASN A 97 15.22 0.85 -1.71
C ASN A 97 15.14 -0.67 -1.52
N ASN A 98 15.57 -1.17 -0.35
CA ASN A 98 15.43 -2.57 0.01
C ASN A 98 14.04 -2.80 0.60
N ILE A 99 13.32 -3.78 0.05
CA ILE A 99 12.05 -4.26 0.55
C ILE A 99 12.29 -5.61 1.21
N THR A 100 11.82 -5.77 2.44
CA THR A 100 11.90 -7.04 3.17
C THR A 100 10.55 -7.73 3.17
N PHE A 101 10.56 -9.06 3.04
CA PHE A 101 9.38 -9.92 3.00
C PHE A 101 9.42 -10.89 4.17
N VAL A 102 8.30 -11.04 4.85
CA VAL A 102 8.11 -12.01 5.92
C VAL A 102 6.80 -12.73 5.67
N SER A 103 6.77 -14.04 5.87
CA SER A 103 5.55 -14.83 5.80
C SER A 103 5.48 -15.80 6.95
N ASN A 104 4.27 -16.04 7.45
CA ASN A 104 3.99 -17.06 8.44
C ASN A 104 3.88 -18.47 7.84
N TYR A 105 4.02 -18.61 6.51
CA TYR A 105 3.91 -19.88 5.81
C TYR A 105 4.89 -19.98 4.64
N GLY A 106 5.38 -21.19 4.37
CA GLY A 106 6.26 -21.49 3.25
C GLY A 106 7.64 -20.83 3.35
N SER A 107 8.32 -20.75 2.21
CA SER A 107 9.62 -20.10 2.06
C SER A 107 9.49 -18.96 1.07
N ILE A 108 9.81 -17.74 1.51
CA ILE A 108 9.87 -16.55 0.67
C ILE A 108 11.30 -16.01 0.66
N GLU A 109 11.78 -15.54 -0.50
CA GLU A 109 13.05 -14.80 -0.53
C GLU A 109 12.85 -13.50 0.26
N SER A 110 13.67 -13.33 1.30
CA SER A 110 13.39 -12.36 2.36
C SER A 110 13.56 -10.90 1.93
N SER A 111 14.12 -10.62 0.75
CA SER A 111 14.27 -9.24 0.30
C SER A 111 14.37 -9.09 -1.21
N CYS A 112 13.94 -7.95 -1.73
CA CYS A 112 14.30 -7.48 -3.05
C CYS A 112 14.64 -5.98 -3.04
N THR A 113 15.17 -5.47 -4.15
CA THR A 113 15.49 -4.04 -4.30
C THR A 113 14.62 -3.46 -5.40
N LEU A 114 13.97 -2.32 -5.13
CA LEU A 114 13.14 -1.64 -6.12
C LEU A 114 13.98 -1.28 -7.36
N ASP A 115 13.46 -1.65 -8.52
CA ASP A 115 14.01 -1.26 -9.82
C ASP A 115 13.65 0.18 -10.18
N ILE A 116 14.07 0.62 -11.36
CA ILE A 116 13.75 1.97 -11.88
C ILE A 116 12.24 2.18 -12.08
N ASP A 117 11.48 1.10 -12.16
CA ASP A 117 10.04 1.13 -12.29
C ASP A 117 9.31 1.23 -10.95
N GLY A 118 10.05 1.31 -9.84
CA GLY A 118 9.49 1.36 -8.49
C GLY A 118 8.87 0.04 -8.07
N SER A 119 9.37 -1.06 -8.60
CA SER A 119 8.85 -2.40 -8.35
C SER A 119 9.95 -3.39 -8.00
N CYS A 120 9.62 -4.38 -7.17
CA CYS A 120 10.41 -5.59 -7.06
C CYS A 120 9.52 -6.75 -6.60
N SER A 121 9.96 -7.98 -6.86
CA SER A 121 9.16 -9.16 -6.53
C SER A 121 9.99 -10.23 -5.81
N SER A 122 9.30 -11.01 -5.00
CA SER A 122 9.80 -12.22 -4.35
C SER A 122 8.87 -13.39 -4.66
N THR A 123 9.37 -14.62 -4.54
CA THR A 123 8.58 -15.84 -4.78
C THR A 123 8.36 -16.57 -3.47
N LEU A 124 7.10 -16.71 -3.07
CA LEU A 124 6.67 -17.61 -2.02
C LEU A 124 6.55 -19.03 -2.58
N THR A 125 7.24 -19.98 -1.96
CA THR A 125 7.18 -21.40 -2.32
C THR A 125 6.69 -22.20 -1.12
N SER A 126 5.73 -23.10 -1.33
CA SER A 126 5.34 -24.00 -0.25
C SER A 126 6.45 -25.01 0.07
N LEU A 127 6.67 -25.27 1.36
CA LEU A 127 7.64 -26.25 1.86
C LEU A 127 7.03 -27.64 2.16
N GLY A 128 5.75 -27.85 1.87
CA GLY A 128 5.07 -29.12 2.19
C GLY A 128 4.45 -29.19 3.58
N ASP A 129 4.60 -28.13 4.38
CA ASP A 129 3.97 -28.02 5.69
C ASP A 129 2.51 -27.56 5.56
N LEU A 130 1.70 -27.85 6.59
CA LEU A 130 0.36 -27.29 6.72
C LEU A 130 0.45 -25.86 7.25
N PRO A 131 -0.26 -24.89 6.65
CA PRO A 131 -0.37 -23.56 7.20
C PRO A 131 -1.14 -23.57 8.52
N PRO A 132 -1.02 -22.51 9.33
CA PRO A 132 -1.92 -22.30 10.45
C PRO A 132 -3.38 -22.33 9.97
N ILE A 133 -4.22 -23.09 10.67
CA ILE A 133 -5.67 -22.95 10.51
C ILE A 133 -6.04 -21.68 11.25
N SER A 134 -6.53 -20.67 10.53
CA SER A 134 -7.08 -19.47 11.13
C SER A 134 -8.60 -19.47 11.02
N THR A 135 -9.25 -18.88 12.02
CA THR A 135 -10.70 -18.70 12.01
C THR A 135 -10.98 -17.27 11.58
N ALA A 136 -11.38 -17.06 10.33
CA ALA A 136 -11.83 -15.75 9.90
C ALA A 136 -13.33 -15.58 10.16
N SER A 137 -13.72 -14.42 10.69
CA SER A 137 -15.12 -14.03 10.76
C SER A 137 -15.50 -13.28 9.48
N ILE A 138 -16.02 -13.99 8.48
CA ILE A 138 -16.58 -13.36 7.29
C ILE A 138 -18.07 -13.13 7.55
N ALA A 139 -18.50 -11.87 7.58
CA ALA A 139 -19.91 -11.47 7.73
C ALA A 139 -20.66 -12.10 8.94
N GLY A 140 -19.96 -12.31 10.07
CA GLY A 140 -20.54 -12.90 11.28
C GLY A 140 -20.65 -14.42 11.26
N THR A 141 -20.13 -15.08 10.23
CA THR A 141 -19.89 -16.53 10.22
C THR A 141 -18.41 -16.80 10.46
N THR A 142 -18.11 -17.65 11.45
CA THR A 142 -16.75 -18.17 11.66
C THR A 142 -16.49 -19.25 10.61
N THR A 143 -15.67 -18.92 9.63
CA THR A 143 -15.18 -19.89 8.64
C THR A 143 -13.74 -20.18 8.98
N GLU A 144 -13.42 -21.47 9.13
CA GLU A 144 -12.03 -21.88 9.18
C GLU A 144 -11.44 -21.71 7.78
N ILE A 145 -10.39 -20.91 7.68
CA ILE A 145 -9.64 -20.68 6.47
C ILE A 145 -8.22 -21.19 6.68
N ILE A 146 -7.60 -21.60 5.59
CA ILE A 146 -6.17 -21.91 5.59
C ILE A 146 -5.53 -20.82 4.75
N ALA A 147 -4.91 -19.86 5.40
CA ALA A 147 -4.35 -18.68 4.75
C ALA A 147 -2.87 -18.49 5.12
N ALA A 148 -2.13 -17.86 4.21
CA ALA A 148 -0.83 -17.28 4.52
C ALA A 148 -0.99 -15.76 4.68
N ASN A 149 -0.35 -15.20 5.69
CA ASN A 149 -0.13 -13.77 5.81
C ASN A 149 1.31 -13.48 5.34
N ILE A 150 1.44 -12.44 4.52
CA ILE A 150 2.72 -11.98 3.98
C ILE A 150 2.80 -10.50 4.24
N VAL A 151 3.80 -10.10 5.03
CA VAL A 151 4.09 -8.70 5.34
C VAL A 151 5.28 -8.28 4.52
N ILE A 152 5.19 -7.09 3.92
CA ILE A 152 6.33 -6.40 3.35
C ILE A 152 6.59 -5.11 4.09
N TYR A 153 7.85 -4.77 4.25
CA TYR A 153 8.22 -3.52 4.89
C TYR A 153 9.52 -2.95 4.34
N THR A 154 9.68 -1.65 4.53
CA THR A 154 10.86 -0.89 4.10
C THR A 154 11.00 0.40 4.90
N LEU A 155 12.14 1.05 4.80
CA LEU A 155 12.33 2.39 5.35
C LEU A 155 11.66 3.41 4.43
N GLY A 156 10.82 4.26 5.00
CA GLY A 156 10.10 5.29 4.28
C GLY A 156 9.69 6.44 5.20
N GLU A 157 8.59 7.07 4.83
CA GLU A 157 7.95 8.17 5.55
C GLU A 157 6.44 7.97 5.58
N GLU A 158 5.81 8.52 6.60
CA GLU A 158 4.36 8.54 6.69
C GLU A 158 3.74 9.47 5.64
N SER A 159 2.42 9.39 5.51
CA SER A 159 1.64 10.32 4.70
C SER A 159 1.07 11.45 5.54
N PHE A 160 0.62 12.50 4.87
CA PHE A 160 -0.25 13.52 5.41
C PHE A 160 -0.99 14.16 4.24
N PHE A 161 -2.03 14.91 4.54
CA PHE A 161 -2.72 15.74 3.56
C PHE A 161 -2.08 17.13 3.53
N ASP A 162 -1.27 17.38 2.50
CA ASP A 162 -0.71 18.68 2.17
C ASP A 162 -1.82 19.60 1.63
N ALA A 163 -2.36 20.46 2.50
CA ALA A 163 -3.51 21.29 2.19
C ALA A 163 -3.12 22.52 1.35
N ASN A 164 -1.86 22.95 1.44
CA ASN A 164 -1.37 24.18 0.83
C ASN A 164 -0.48 23.91 -0.42
N GLY A 165 -0.11 22.66 -0.67
CA GLY A 165 0.62 22.19 -1.84
C GLY A 165 2.11 22.53 -1.83
N ASN A 166 2.72 22.76 -0.67
CA ASN A 166 4.12 23.19 -0.56
C ASN A 166 5.11 22.02 -0.39
N GLY A 167 4.63 20.78 -0.20
CA GLY A 167 5.44 19.58 -0.05
C GLY A 167 6.09 19.37 1.32
N PHE A 168 5.82 20.25 2.30
CA PHE A 168 6.21 20.13 3.70
C PHE A 168 4.99 19.72 4.53
N PHE A 169 5.23 19.08 5.67
CA PHE A 169 4.17 18.90 6.66
C PHE A 169 4.25 20.05 7.67
N ASP A 170 3.35 21.03 7.57
CA ASP A 170 3.32 22.23 8.39
C ASP A 170 1.97 22.43 9.12
N ASP A 171 1.83 23.52 9.87
CA ASP A 171 0.64 23.80 10.69
C ASP A 171 -0.65 24.03 9.84
N GLY A 172 -0.53 24.15 8.52
CA GLY A 172 -1.65 24.23 7.58
C GLY A 172 -2.17 22.87 7.12
N ASP A 173 -1.49 21.77 7.45
CA ASP A 173 -1.75 20.43 6.94
C ASP A 173 -2.53 19.56 7.92
N ILE A 174 -2.97 18.39 7.45
CA ILE A 174 -3.73 17.43 8.24
C ILE A 174 -2.96 16.11 8.30
N PHE A 175 -2.69 15.65 9.53
CA PHE A 175 -2.21 14.31 9.82
C PHE A 175 -3.33 13.53 10.53
N ASN A 176 -3.86 12.52 9.86
CA ASN A 176 -4.91 11.68 10.43
C ASN A 176 -4.27 10.46 11.11
N THR A 177 -4.21 10.46 12.44
CA THR A 177 -3.59 9.37 13.21
C THR A 177 -4.25 8.00 13.01
N ALA A 178 -5.43 7.93 12.39
CA ALA A 178 -6.07 6.64 12.07
C ALA A 178 -5.61 6.03 10.73
N THR A 179 -5.01 6.83 9.84
CA THR A 179 -4.64 6.37 8.48
C THR A 179 -3.21 6.69 8.10
N ASP A 180 -2.67 7.81 8.59
CA ASP A 180 -1.34 8.31 8.24
C ASP A 180 -0.25 7.79 9.17
N ASP A 181 -0.58 7.64 10.45
CA ASP A 181 0.32 7.18 11.52
C ASP A 181 0.57 5.67 11.42
N THR A 182 1.83 5.27 11.50
CA THR A 182 2.30 3.90 11.27
C THR A 182 2.87 3.30 12.55
N ASP A 183 2.37 2.11 12.87
CA ASP A 183 2.86 1.23 13.91
C ASP A 183 3.94 0.27 13.37
N GLU A 184 4.51 -0.54 14.26
CA GLU A 184 5.38 -1.64 13.84
C GLU A 184 4.63 -2.71 13.04
N PRO A 185 5.27 -3.29 12.01
CA PRO A 185 4.68 -4.40 11.27
C PRO A 185 4.51 -5.64 12.16
N TYR A 186 3.51 -6.46 11.83
CA TYR A 186 3.26 -7.73 12.52
C TYR A 186 2.64 -8.76 11.57
N LEU A 187 2.89 -10.05 11.83
CA LEU A 187 2.19 -11.14 11.18
C LEU A 187 0.83 -11.35 11.85
N ASP A 188 -0.25 -11.03 11.13
CA ASP A 188 -1.63 -11.25 11.57
C ASP A 188 -2.02 -12.73 11.41
N ASN A 189 -1.90 -13.49 12.49
CA ASN A 189 -2.09 -14.94 12.50
C ASN A 189 -3.56 -15.33 12.64
N ASN A 190 -4.42 -14.44 13.13
CA ASN A 190 -5.85 -14.70 13.27
C ASN A 190 -6.71 -13.99 12.23
N ASN A 191 -6.09 -13.17 11.38
CA ASN A 191 -6.67 -12.50 10.23
C ASN A 191 -7.83 -11.58 10.57
N ASN A 192 -7.68 -10.81 11.65
CA ASN A 192 -8.67 -9.82 12.07
C ASN A 192 -8.28 -8.37 11.76
N ASN A 193 -7.12 -8.15 11.13
CA ASN A 193 -6.53 -6.85 10.78
C ASN A 193 -6.24 -5.96 11.99
N THR A 194 -5.96 -6.55 13.15
CA THR A 194 -5.57 -5.84 14.37
C THR A 194 -4.54 -6.65 15.14
N PHE A 195 -3.51 -6.00 15.67
CA PHE A 195 -2.52 -6.70 16.48
C PHE A 195 -3.12 -7.22 17.79
N ASP A 196 -3.13 -8.55 17.96
CA ASP A 196 -3.52 -9.26 19.17
C ASP A 196 -2.31 -9.87 19.88
N ALA A 197 -1.91 -9.24 20.99
CA ALA A 197 -0.81 -9.73 21.81
C ALA A 197 -1.01 -11.19 22.25
N GLY A 198 -0.03 -12.04 21.93
CA GLY A 198 -0.05 -13.47 22.23
C GLY A 198 -0.69 -14.35 21.15
N THR A 199 -1.27 -13.74 20.11
CA THR A 199 -1.72 -14.43 18.89
C THR A 199 -0.82 -14.05 17.70
N ASP A 200 -0.53 -12.77 17.57
CA ASP A 200 0.27 -12.22 16.47
C ASP A 200 1.75 -12.08 16.83
N GLU A 201 2.58 -12.10 15.80
CA GLU A 201 4.04 -11.98 15.94
C GLU A 201 4.49 -10.60 15.45
N PRO A 202 5.00 -9.72 16.34
CA PRO A 202 5.55 -8.45 15.92
C PRO A 202 6.85 -8.66 15.16
N ILE A 203 7.03 -7.88 14.08
CA ILE A 203 8.31 -7.72 13.42
C ILE A 203 9.03 -6.60 14.19
N ASP A 204 9.76 -7.01 15.23
CA ASP A 204 10.48 -6.12 16.18
C ASP A 204 11.68 -5.46 15.49
N ILE A 205 11.46 -4.25 14.96
CA ILE A 205 12.50 -3.52 14.22
C ILE A 205 13.36 -2.68 15.17
N ASP A 206 12.78 -2.15 16.23
CA ASP A 206 13.52 -1.32 17.20
C ASP A 206 14.31 -2.16 18.23
N GLY A 207 14.07 -3.47 18.29
CA GLY A 207 14.77 -4.43 19.12
C GLY A 207 14.35 -4.39 20.59
N ASN A 208 13.19 -3.82 20.90
CA ASN A 208 12.70 -3.68 22.26
C ASN A 208 12.02 -4.95 22.80
N GLY A 209 11.77 -5.95 21.93
CA GLY A 209 11.16 -7.23 22.26
C GLY A 209 9.63 -7.21 22.39
N ALA A 210 8.97 -6.15 21.92
CA ALA A 210 7.53 -5.95 21.98
C ALA A 210 7.02 -5.17 20.76
N TYR A 211 5.72 -5.24 20.50
CA TYR A 211 5.06 -4.42 19.50
C TYR A 211 4.99 -2.95 19.93
N THR A 212 5.41 -2.05 19.04
CA THR A 212 5.39 -0.61 19.23
C THR A 212 4.23 0.02 18.47
N PRO A 213 3.22 0.58 19.17
CA PRO A 213 2.12 1.27 18.52
C PRO A 213 2.59 2.60 17.91
N ALA A 214 1.79 3.09 16.96
CA ALA A 214 1.97 4.40 16.34
C ALA A 214 2.00 5.54 17.40
N ASP A 215 2.78 6.60 17.15
CA ASP A 215 3.15 7.60 18.18
C ASP A 215 2.33 8.90 18.11
N GLY A 216 1.46 9.03 17.09
CA GLY A 216 0.65 10.22 16.84
C GLY A 216 1.41 11.38 16.23
N LEU A 217 2.66 11.19 15.79
CA LEU A 217 3.54 12.21 15.23
C LEU A 217 4.00 11.80 13.83
N TYR A 218 4.10 12.78 12.94
CA TYR A 218 4.57 12.58 11.59
C TYR A 218 6.08 12.27 11.55
N SER A 219 6.42 11.12 11.01
CA SER A 219 7.77 10.63 10.75
C SER A 219 8.14 10.78 9.26
N GLY A 220 8.85 11.87 8.93
CA GLY A 220 9.33 12.12 7.57
C GLY A 220 10.27 13.33 7.45
N SER A 221 11.06 13.38 6.38
CA SER A 221 12.17 14.36 6.25
C SER A 221 11.73 15.82 6.13
N ASN A 222 10.47 16.06 5.77
CA ASN A 222 9.94 17.39 5.47
C ASN A 222 9.01 17.93 6.55
N CYS A 223 9.18 17.49 7.80
CA CYS A 223 8.36 18.00 8.90
C CYS A 223 8.74 19.43 9.32
N GLN A 224 7.76 20.32 9.33
CA GLN A 224 7.85 21.72 9.77
C GLN A 224 6.71 22.10 10.75
N HIS A 225 5.82 21.18 11.05
CA HIS A 225 4.71 21.39 11.98
C HIS A 225 5.22 21.72 13.39
N SER A 226 4.57 22.66 14.05
CA SER A 226 4.95 23.16 15.37
C SER A 226 4.86 22.13 16.52
N SER A 227 4.08 21.05 16.36
CA SER A 227 3.80 20.09 17.43
C SER A 227 3.71 18.63 17.02
N LEU A 228 3.56 18.34 15.72
CA LEU A 228 3.32 16.99 15.21
C LEU A 228 4.54 16.39 14.50
N CYS A 229 5.74 16.93 14.70
CA CYS A 229 6.96 16.34 14.16
C CYS A 229 7.53 15.27 15.09
N SER A 230 7.68 14.06 14.57
CA SER A 230 8.46 13.00 15.22
C SER A 230 9.94 13.40 15.27
N PRO A 231 10.67 13.03 16.35
CA PRO A 231 12.13 13.16 16.37
C PRO A 231 12.83 12.25 15.34
N SER A 232 12.13 11.26 14.79
CA SER A 232 12.62 10.32 13.78
C SER A 232 12.14 10.74 12.38
N PRO A 233 13.04 11.21 11.49
CA PRO A 233 12.65 11.69 10.16
C PRO A 233 12.39 10.58 9.13
N SER A 234 12.35 9.32 9.58
CA SER A 234 12.07 8.13 8.78
C SER A 234 11.52 7.04 9.70
N ILE A 235 10.63 6.22 9.16
CA ILE A 235 10.01 5.11 9.89
C ILE A 235 9.96 3.88 8.99
N ILE A 236 9.72 2.70 9.58
CA ILE A 236 9.30 1.55 8.81
C ILE A 236 7.87 1.77 8.33
N ILE A 237 7.67 1.64 7.03
CA ILE A 237 6.34 1.54 6.44
C ILE A 237 6.13 0.11 5.97
N TRP A 238 4.90 -0.36 6.06
CA TRP A 238 4.58 -1.75 5.77
C TRP A 238 3.19 -1.87 5.14
N ASP A 239 2.99 -2.98 4.47
CA ASP A 239 1.72 -3.41 3.89
C ASP A 239 1.68 -4.94 3.98
N ASP A 240 0.49 -5.52 3.99
CA ASP A 240 0.32 -6.97 4.09
C ASP A 240 -0.70 -7.52 3.09
N VAL A 241 -0.53 -8.79 2.75
CA VAL A 241 -1.49 -9.50 1.93
C VAL A 241 -1.80 -10.86 2.54
N GLN A 242 -3.10 -11.15 2.62
CA GLN A 242 -3.59 -12.47 2.90
C GLN A 242 -3.79 -13.26 1.61
N ILE A 243 -3.27 -14.48 1.58
CA ILE A 243 -3.44 -15.43 0.48
C ILE A 243 -4.28 -16.60 0.99
N ASP A 244 -5.43 -16.86 0.36
CA ASP A 244 -6.22 -18.05 0.63
C ASP A 244 -5.57 -19.24 -0.08
N LEU A 245 -5.18 -20.26 0.69
CA LEU A 245 -4.40 -21.38 0.19
C LEU A 245 -5.29 -22.53 -0.27
N ILE A 246 -6.59 -22.49 0.02
CA ILE A 246 -7.56 -23.49 -0.43
C ILE A 246 -8.28 -22.96 -1.66
N THR A 247 -8.18 -23.71 -2.75
CA THR A 247 -9.18 -23.68 -3.80
C THR A 247 -10.12 -24.86 -3.58
N ALA A 248 -11.38 -24.59 -3.26
CA ALA A 248 -12.39 -25.64 -3.19
C ALA A 248 -12.52 -26.29 -4.57
N GLY A 249 -12.00 -27.51 -4.70
CA GLY A 249 -12.15 -28.31 -5.92
C GLY A 249 -13.63 -28.57 -6.13
N GLY A 250 -14.21 -27.98 -7.17
CA GLY A 250 -15.55 -28.34 -7.63
C GLY A 250 -15.55 -29.82 -8.02
N GLY A 251 -16.25 -30.62 -7.23
CA GLY A 251 -16.63 -32.00 -7.60
C GLY A 251 -17.71 -32.01 -8.67
#